data_AF-A0A7J4GRI7-F1
#
_entry.id   AF-A0A7J4GRI7-F1
#
_cell.length_a   1.000
_cell.length_b   1.000
_cell.length_c   1.000
_cell.angle_alpha   90.00
_cell.angle_beta   90.00
_cell.angle_gamma   90.00
#
_symmetry.space_group_name_H-M   'P 1'
#
loop_
_entity.id
_entity.type
_entity.pdbx_description
1 polymer ?
#
loop_
_entity_poly.entity_id
_entity_poly.type
_entity_poly.pdbx_seq_one_letter_code
_entity_poly.pdbx_strand_id
1 'polypeptide(L)'
;MAELVKKLGLPKPDGFLYFVEKDCTVWKHQGGKKTLISDAIIDREEGYLYFIDLNGDLAKKSNTQQRDKNTNNLYKPGTQVPRD
;
A
#
# COMPACT_ATOMS: atom_id res chain seq x y z
N MET A 1 -2.56 13.00 4.78
CA MET A 1 -1.15 12.85 4.39
C MET A 1 -0.82 11.37 4.37
N ALA A 2 0.16 10.92 3.58
CA ALA A 2 0.64 9.54 3.68
C ALA A 2 1.73 9.49 4.75
N GLU A 3 1.80 8.39 5.48
CA GLU A 3 2.81 8.14 6.51
C GLU A 3 3.90 7.24 5.96
N LEU A 4 5.16 7.58 6.25
CA LEU A 4 6.30 6.78 5.86
C LEU A 4 6.34 5.50 6.69
N VAL A 5 6.38 4.35 6.02
CA VAL A 5 6.51 3.03 6.66
C VAL A 5 7.97 2.58 6.62
N LYS A 6 8.60 2.65 5.44
CA LYS A 6 10.00 2.25 5.27
C LYS A 6 10.65 3.05 4.15
N LYS A 7 11.85 3.58 4.41
CA LYS A 7 12.68 4.20 3.36
C LYS A 7 13.24 3.11 2.43
N LEU A 8 13.02 3.29 1.14
CA LEU A 8 13.52 2.44 0.07
C LEU A 8 14.29 3.24 -0.98
N GLY A 9 13.98 4.53 -1.15
CA GLY A 9 14.69 5.42 -2.08
C GLY A 9 14.65 4.93 -3.53
N LEU A 10 13.53 4.33 -3.94
CA LEU A 10 13.40 3.78 -5.28
C LEU A 10 13.44 4.90 -6.33
N PRO A 11 14.12 4.68 -7.47
CA PRO A 11 14.16 5.69 -8.52
C PRO A 11 12.75 5.97 -9.03
N LYS A 12 12.50 7.24 -9.41
CA LYS A 12 11.22 7.63 -10.02
C LYS A 12 10.94 6.72 -11.21
N PRO A 13 9.75 6.09 -11.26
CA PRO A 13 9.47 5.15 -12.31
C PRO A 13 9.35 5.84 -13.67
N ASP A 14 10.33 5.61 -14.53
CA ASP A 14 10.22 5.91 -15.96
C ASP A 14 9.49 4.74 -16.62
N GLY A 15 8.15 4.75 -16.55
CA GLY A 15 7.28 3.78 -17.22
C GLY A 15 7.11 2.40 -16.54
N PHE A 16 7.40 2.26 -15.25
CA PHE A 16 7.13 1.01 -14.49
C PHE A 16 6.24 1.24 -13.27
N LEU A 17 5.44 0.23 -12.91
CA LEU A 17 4.70 0.24 -11.64
C LEU A 17 5.47 -0.59 -10.60
N TYR A 18 5.65 -0.01 -9.42
CA TYR A 18 5.97 -0.76 -8.21
C TYR A 18 4.67 -1.25 -7.57
N PHE A 19 4.65 -2.49 -7.12
CA PHE A 19 3.51 -3.13 -6.48
C PHE A 19 3.88 -3.54 -5.06
N VAL A 20 2.98 -3.28 -4.13
CA VAL A 20 3.09 -3.70 -2.72
C VAL A 20 2.11 -4.84 -2.49
N GLU A 21 2.63 -6.01 -2.21
CA GLU A 21 1.84 -7.24 -2.01
C GLU A 21 1.20 -7.26 -0.61
N LYS A 22 0.42 -8.31 -0.34
CA LYS A 22 -0.29 -8.47 0.94
C LYS A 22 0.66 -8.58 2.14
N ASP A 23 1.84 -9.16 1.94
CA ASP A 23 2.92 -9.31 2.93
C ASP A 23 3.85 -8.09 3.01
N CYS A 24 3.47 -6.99 2.38
CA CYS A 24 4.26 -5.75 2.24
C CYS A 24 5.56 -5.88 1.45
N THR A 25 5.82 -7.00 0.78
CA THR A 25 6.93 -7.09 -0.17
C THR A 25 6.69 -6.16 -1.36
N VAL A 26 7.78 -5.57 -1.86
CA VAL A 26 7.75 -4.61 -2.96
C VAL A 26 8.32 -5.25 -4.21
N TRP A 27 7.58 -5.16 -5.30
CA TRP A 27 7.91 -5.79 -6.57
C TRP A 27 7.89 -4.77 -7.71
N LYS A 28 8.81 -4.94 -8.65
CA LYS A 28 8.83 -4.21 -9.91
C LYS A 28 8.32 -5.09 -11.03
N HIS A 29 7.35 -4.60 -11.80
CA HIS A 29 6.85 -5.29 -12.98
C HIS A 29 7.31 -4.57 -14.26
N GLN A 30 7.93 -5.32 -15.17
CA GLN A 30 8.39 -4.82 -16.47
C GLN A 30 8.07 -5.85 -17.54
N GLY A 31 7.11 -5.56 -18.43
CA GLY A 31 6.79 -6.42 -19.58
C GLY A 31 6.47 -7.87 -19.21
N GLY A 32 5.69 -8.10 -18.15
CA GLY A 32 5.34 -9.45 -17.66
C GLY A 32 6.39 -10.10 -16.76
N LYS A 33 7.62 -9.56 -16.69
CA LYS A 33 8.62 -9.98 -15.70
C LYS A 33 8.40 -9.29 -14.37
N LYS A 34 8.40 -10.07 -13.29
CA LYS A 34 8.26 -9.62 -11.90
C LYS A 34 9.61 -9.81 -11.16
N THR A 35 10.12 -8.74 -10.54
CA THR A 35 11.40 -8.75 -9.79
C THR A 35 11.18 -8.23 -8.36
N LEU A 36 11.63 -8.98 -7.35
CA LEU A 36 11.55 -8.57 -5.95
C LEU A 36 12.54 -7.42 -5.71
N ILE A 37 12.06 -6.34 -5.10
CA ILE A 37 12.82 -5.12 -4.82
C ILE A 37 13.10 -4.98 -3.33
N SER A 38 12.11 -5.29 -2.49
CA SER A 38 12.30 -5.37 -1.05
C SER A 38 11.47 -6.51 -0.48
N ASP A 39 12.14 -7.31 0.32
CA ASP A 39 11.62 -8.36 1.21
C ASP A 39 11.13 -7.78 2.55
N ALA A 40 10.66 -6.53 2.57
CA ALA A 40 10.11 -5.93 3.78
C ALA A 40 8.85 -6.70 4.22
N ILE A 41 8.96 -7.48 5.30
CA ILE A 41 7.83 -8.17 5.92
C ILE A 41 7.29 -7.24 7.00
N ILE A 42 6.17 -6.59 6.70
CA ILE A 42 5.46 -5.70 7.63
C ILE A 42 3.99 -6.13 7.64
N ASP A 43 3.41 -6.25 8.82
CA ASP A 43 2.00 -6.56 8.95
C ASP A 43 1.15 -5.36 8.52
N ARG A 44 0.26 -5.59 7.55
CA ARG A 44 -0.64 -4.54 7.06
C ARG A 44 -1.71 -4.27 8.09
N GLU A 45 -1.67 -3.05 8.63
CA GLU A 45 -2.80 -2.51 9.40
C GLU A 45 -4.06 -2.46 8.53
N GLU A 46 -5.12 -3.09 9.02
CA GLU A 46 -6.43 -3.02 8.40
C GLU A 46 -6.92 -1.57 8.43
N GLY A 47 -7.65 -1.12 7.40
CA GLY A 47 -8.03 0.29 7.30
C GLY A 47 -7.04 1.14 6.51
N TYR A 48 -5.91 0.58 6.05
CA TYR A 48 -4.85 1.34 5.36
C TYR A 48 -4.50 0.76 3.98
N LEU A 49 -4.18 1.66 3.06
CA LEU A 49 -3.55 1.37 1.78
C LEU A 49 -2.04 1.48 1.93
N TYR A 50 -1.30 0.56 1.31
CA TYR A 50 0.16 0.58 1.26
C TYR A 50 0.60 0.70 -0.19
N PHE A 51 1.56 1.57 -0.46
CA PHE A 51 2.01 1.90 -1.81
C PHE A 51 3.42 2.50 -1.78
N ILE A 52 4.06 2.58 -2.95
CA ILE A 52 5.29 3.36 -3.13
C ILE A 52 4.92 4.81 -3.42
N ASP A 53 5.42 5.73 -2.62
CA ASP A 53 5.16 7.17 -2.76
C ASP A 53 6.02 7.82 -3.87
N LEU A 54 5.85 9.13 -4.06
CA LEU A 54 6.59 9.89 -5.07
C LEU A 54 8.10 10.03 -4.78
N ASN A 55 8.52 9.77 -3.55
CA ASN A 55 9.93 9.73 -3.15
C ASN A 55 10.54 8.34 -3.35
N GLY A 56 9.74 7.35 -3.76
CA GLY A 56 10.18 5.97 -3.94
C GLY A 56 10.21 5.18 -2.63
N ASP A 57 9.50 5.63 -1.60
CA ASP A 57 9.47 4.99 -0.29
C ASP A 57 8.17 4.23 -0.06
N LEU A 58 8.20 3.20 0.78
CA LEU A 58 7.00 2.49 1.20
C LEU A 58 6.22 3.37 2.18
N ALA A 59 5.00 3.73 1.83
CA ALA A 59 4.12 4.58 2.62
C ALA A 59 2.74 3.93 2.82
N LYS A 60 2.03 4.39 3.86
CA LYS A 60 0.65 4.01 4.14
C LYS A 60 -0.28 5.22 4.21
N LYS A 61 -1.56 5.02 3.93
CA LYS A 61 -2.61 6.03 4.09
C LYS A 61 -3.93 5.38 4.45
N SER A 62 -4.73 6.03 5.29
CA SER A 62 -6.10 5.60 5.60
C SER A 62 -6.91 5.30 4.33
N ASN A 63 -7.47 4.11 4.24
CA ASN A 63 -8.33 3.67 3.15
C ASN A 63 -9.75 4.24 3.34
N THR A 64 -10.05 5.34 2.66
CA THR A 64 -11.35 6.02 2.76
C THR A 64 -12.49 5.26 2.08
N GLN A 65 -12.18 4.23 1.30
CA GLN A 65 -13.15 3.45 0.54
C GLN A 65 -13.36 2.04 1.12
N GLN A 66 -12.74 1.73 2.25
CA GLN A 66 -12.90 0.41 2.86
C GLN A 66 -14.33 0.21 3.35
N ARG A 67 -14.91 -0.93 3.00
CA ARG A 67 -16.26 -1.32 3.40
C ARG A 67 -16.24 -2.63 4.18
N ASP A 68 -17.20 -2.75 5.07
CA ASP A 68 -17.50 -3.99 5.75
C ASP A 68 -17.98 -5.03 4.73
N LYS A 69 -17.41 -6.24 4.79
CA LYS A 69 -17.68 -7.29 3.80
C LYS A 69 -19.10 -7.85 3.91
N ASN A 70 -19.71 -7.79 5.09
CA ASN A 70 -21.00 -8.40 5.36
C ASN A 70 -22.15 -7.41 5.17
N THR A 71 -21.96 -6.18 5.65
CA THR A 71 -22.99 -5.13 5.66
C THR A 71 -22.83 -4.13 4.52
N ASN A 72 -21.69 -4.13 3.81
CA ASN A 72 -21.34 -3.16 2.76
C ASN A 72 -21.26 -1.69 3.24
N ASN A 73 -21.34 -1.47 4.55
CA ASN A 73 -21.20 -0.15 5.16
C ASN A 73 -19.77 0.37 5.01
N LEU A 74 -19.63 1.67 4.80
CA LEU A 74 -18.32 2.31 4.72
C LEU A 74 -17.71 2.40 6.12
N TYR A 75 -16.41 2.14 6.29
CA TYR A 75 -15.73 2.40 7.55
C TYR A 75 -15.26 3.85 7.67
N LYS A 76 -15.08 4.34 8.90
CA LYS A 76 -14.35 5.57 9.19
C LYS A 76 -12.88 5.36 8.76
N PRO A 77 -12.24 6.32 8.06
CA PRO A 77 -10.90 6.12 7.49
C PRO A 77 -9.86 5.66 8.52
N GLY A 78 -9.09 4.61 8.19
CA GLY A 78 -8.04 4.09 9.08
C GLY A 78 -8.56 3.25 10.25
N THR A 79 -9.85 2.90 10.25
CA THR A 79 -10.50 2.14 11.32
C THR A 79 -11.45 1.09 10.76
N GLN A 80 -11.95 0.21 11.63
CA GLN A 80 -12.96 -0.82 11.35
C GLN A 80 -14.30 -0.44 11.98
N VAL A 81 -14.50 0.85 12.25
CA VAL A 81 -15.74 1.40 12.81
C VAL A 81 -16.62 1.86 11.66
N PRO A 82 -17.87 1.38 11.53
CA PRO A 82 -18.78 1.86 10.50
C PRO A 82 -18.94 3.38 10.56
N ARG A 83 -19.04 3.99 9.38
CA ARG A 83 -19.40 5.39 9.22
C ARG A 83 -20.93 5.45 9.34
N ASP A 84 -21.37 6.22 10.32
CA ASP A 84 -22.78 6.54 10.55
C ASP A 84 -23.41 7.21 9.32
#